data_AF-A0A7C2NGT3-F1
#
_entry.id   AF-A0A7C2NGT3-F1
#
_cell.length_a   1.000
_cell.length_b   1.000
_cell.length_c   1.000
_cell.angle_alpha   90.00
_cell.angle_beta   90.00
_cell.angle_gamma   90.00
#
_symmetry.space_group_name_H-M   'P 1'
#
loop_
_entity.id
_entity.type
_entity.pdbx_description
1 polymer ?
#
loop_
_entity_poly.entity_id
_entity_poly.type
_entity_poly.pdbx_seq_one_letter_code
_entity_poly.pdbx_strand_id
1 'polypeptide(L)'
;MGDEILKPLQMLLFTTLSYGLLFAQTSSNKDETAVYDTLFETINKKRFGLESTVFASIKDPFTAQSKAEIDSPVAKPVEIRYTLYGIMENRAKINNKWVQKGGMINDLRLVKVTNESAVLANGERTLTLTLSQKGTRNVVINSN
;
A
#
# COMPACT_ATOMS: atom_id res chain seq x y z
N MET A 1 -27.70 -62.13 -3.62
CA MET A 1 -27.80 -61.14 -4.73
C MET A 1 -27.19 -59.77 -4.40
N GLY A 2 -27.00 -59.37 -3.12
CA GLY A 2 -26.33 -58.10 -2.78
C GLY A 2 -24.79 -58.14 -2.83
N ASP A 3 -24.20 -59.30 -2.54
CA ASP A 3 -22.74 -59.50 -2.49
C ASP A 3 -22.04 -59.36 -3.85
N GLU A 4 -22.76 -59.67 -4.94
CA GLU A 4 -22.23 -59.65 -6.31
C GLU A 4 -22.10 -58.23 -6.87
N ILE A 5 -22.83 -57.25 -6.30
CA ILE A 5 -22.76 -55.84 -6.67
C ILE A 5 -21.78 -55.09 -5.75
N LEU A 6 -21.66 -55.52 -4.49
CA LEU A 6 -20.81 -54.85 -3.50
C LEU A 6 -19.31 -55.08 -3.75
N LYS A 7 -18.90 -56.31 -4.10
CA LYS A 7 -17.50 -56.66 -4.37
C LYS A 7 -16.87 -55.92 -5.56
N PRO A 8 -17.51 -55.80 -6.74
CA PRO A 8 -16.94 -55.04 -7.84
C PRO A 8 -16.89 -53.53 -7.55
N LEU A 9 -17.84 -53.00 -6.78
CA LEU A 9 -17.83 -51.59 -6.36
C LEU A 9 -16.67 -51.29 -5.41
N GLN A 10 -16.42 -52.17 -4.43
CA GLN A 10 -15.27 -52.05 -3.54
C GLN A 10 -13.96 -52.16 -4.31
N MET A 11 -13.86 -53.11 -5.24
CA MET A 11 -12.68 -53.27 -6.09
C MET A 11 -12.43 -52.03 -6.95
N LEU A 12 -13.47 -51.42 -7.54
CA LEU A 12 -13.39 -50.17 -8.29
C LEU A 12 -12.91 -49.00 -7.41
N LEU A 13 -13.39 -48.91 -6.17
CA LEU A 13 -12.95 -47.89 -5.22
C LEU A 13 -11.47 -48.08 -4.85
N PHE A 14 -11.03 -49.31 -4.62
CA PHE A 14 -9.62 -49.58 -4.32
C PHE A 14 -8.70 -49.34 -5.52
N THR A 15 -9.12 -49.65 -6.74
CA THR A 15 -8.32 -49.41 -7.95
C THR A 15 -8.23 -47.92 -8.30
N THR A 16 -9.31 -47.17 -8.13
CA THR A 16 -9.29 -45.71 -8.34
C THR A 16 -8.47 -44.99 -7.27
N LEU A 17 -8.53 -45.43 -6.02
CA LEU A 17 -7.73 -44.87 -4.92
C LEU A 17 -6.23 -45.13 -5.09
N SER A 18 -5.84 -46.34 -5.53
CA SER A 18 -4.42 -46.67 -5.76
C SER A 18 -3.84 -45.94 -6.98
N TYR A 19 -4.63 -45.72 -8.03
CA TYR A 19 -4.23 -44.88 -9.16
C TYR A 19 -4.00 -43.42 -8.74
N GLY A 20 -4.84 -42.85 -7.86
CA GLY A 20 -4.68 -41.48 -7.36
C GLY A 20 -3.38 -41.26 -6.57
N LEU A 21 -2.93 -42.26 -5.79
CA LEU A 21 -1.68 -42.20 -5.03
C LEU A 21 -0.42 -42.22 -5.92
N LEU A 22 -0.48 -42.85 -7.10
CA LEU A 22 0.63 -42.86 -8.07
C LEU A 22 0.84 -41.49 -8.74
N PHE A 23 -0.22 -40.70 -8.93
CA PHE A 23 -0.13 -39.35 -9.52
C PHE A 23 0.19 -38.25 -8.49
N ALA A 24 0.04 -38.50 -7.19
CA ALA A 24 0.30 -37.50 -6.14
C ALA A 24 1.79 -37.21 -5.90
N GLN A 25 2.72 -38.03 -6.40
CA GLN A 25 4.16 -37.90 -6.14
C GLN A 25 4.90 -36.89 -7.04
N THR A 26 4.20 -36.12 -7.88
CA THR A 26 4.83 -35.23 -8.88
C THR A 26 4.96 -33.78 -8.46
N SER A 27 4.45 -33.38 -7.29
CA SER A 27 4.64 -32.03 -6.75
C SER A 27 5.87 -31.96 -5.84
N SER A 28 7.06 -32.10 -6.43
CA SER A 28 8.29 -31.86 -5.68
C SER A 28 8.51 -30.35 -5.53
N ASN A 29 8.37 -29.81 -4.32
CA ASN A 29 8.73 -28.42 -3.97
C ASN A 29 10.23 -28.10 -4.15
N LYS A 30 11.01 -29.00 -4.76
CA LYS A 30 12.45 -28.88 -5.00
C LYS A 30 12.79 -27.62 -5.80
N ASP A 31 11.95 -27.25 -6.77
CA ASP A 31 12.16 -26.03 -7.55
C ASP A 31 11.87 -24.75 -6.75
N GLU A 32 10.90 -24.79 -5.82
CA GLU A 32 10.57 -23.66 -4.95
C GLU A 32 11.65 -23.43 -3.88
N THR A 33 12.31 -24.50 -3.43
CA THR A 33 13.38 -24.40 -2.42
C THR A 33 14.76 -24.14 -2.99
N ALA A 34 15.00 -24.45 -4.27
CA ALA A 34 16.32 -24.33 -4.91
C ALA A 34 16.92 -22.92 -4.80
N VAL A 35 16.10 -21.88 -4.88
CA VAL A 35 16.55 -20.49 -4.71
C VAL A 35 17.13 -20.26 -3.31
N TYR A 36 16.49 -20.82 -2.28
CA TYR A 36 16.96 -20.66 -0.90
C TYR A 36 18.24 -21.43 -0.63
N ASP A 37 18.42 -22.60 -1.25
CA ASP A 37 19.66 -23.36 -1.14
C ASP A 37 20.88 -22.56 -1.62
N THR A 38 20.74 -21.83 -2.75
CA THR A 38 21.81 -20.96 -3.25
C THR A 38 22.12 -19.77 -2.34
N LEU A 39 21.11 -19.21 -1.68
CA LEU A 39 21.26 -18.12 -0.72
C LEU A 39 21.98 -18.60 0.54
N PHE A 40 21.59 -19.77 1.07
CA PHE A 40 22.23 -20.35 2.24
C PHE A 40 23.66 -20.77 1.96
N GLU A 41 23.95 -21.32 0.78
CA GLU A 41 25.32 -21.62 0.36
C GLU A 41 26.18 -20.36 0.32
N THR A 42 25.64 -19.26 -0.21
CA THR A 42 26.35 -17.97 -0.27
C THR A 42 26.63 -17.40 1.12
N ILE A 43 25.67 -17.51 2.04
CA ILE A 43 25.81 -17.03 3.42
C ILE A 43 26.79 -17.89 4.24
N ASN A 44 26.78 -19.20 4.01
CA ASN A 44 27.63 -20.17 4.73
C ASN A 44 29.11 -20.14 4.30
N LYS A 45 29.45 -19.37 3.26
CA LYS A 45 30.86 -19.16 2.88
C LYS A 45 31.63 -18.56 4.06
N LYS A 46 32.73 -19.20 4.43
CA LYS A 46 33.62 -18.74 5.50
C LYS A 46 34.13 -17.33 5.18
N ARG A 47 33.90 -16.40 6.10
CA ARG A 47 34.38 -15.01 5.97
C ARG A 47 35.81 -14.93 6.50
N PHE A 48 36.69 -14.34 5.70
CA PHE A 48 38.04 -13.98 6.11
C PHE A 48 38.09 -12.46 6.26
N GLY A 49 38.82 -11.98 7.28
CA GLY A 49 39.12 -10.56 7.39
C GLY A 49 39.96 -10.08 6.22
N LEU A 50 40.00 -8.77 6.01
CA LEU A 50 40.94 -8.17 5.06
C LEU A 50 42.38 -8.34 5.58
N GLU A 51 43.34 -8.35 4.66
CA GLU A 51 44.76 -8.32 5.03
C GLU A 51 45.13 -6.98 5.66
N SER A 52 46.08 -6.99 6.60
CA SER A 52 46.55 -5.80 7.35
C SER A 52 46.96 -4.65 6.43
N THR A 53 47.54 -4.98 5.28
CA THR A 53 47.98 -4.04 4.24
C THR A 53 46.81 -3.32 3.55
N VAL A 54 45.64 -3.94 3.49
CA VAL A 54 44.44 -3.38 2.86
C VAL A 54 43.76 -2.38 3.79
N PHE A 55 43.80 -2.58 5.11
CA PHE A 55 43.17 -1.67 6.08
C PHE A 55 43.70 -0.24 5.99
N ALA A 56 44.99 -0.04 5.67
CA ALA A 56 45.57 1.29 5.49
C ALA A 56 45.00 2.04 4.28
N SER A 57 44.46 1.31 3.29
CA SER A 57 43.82 1.88 2.10
C SER A 57 42.32 2.10 2.24
N ILE A 58 41.69 1.59 3.31
CA ILE A 58 40.27 1.75 3.56
C ILE A 58 40.02 3.18 4.04
N LYS A 59 39.31 3.95 3.22
CA LYS A 59 38.83 5.27 3.61
C LYS A 59 37.75 5.11 4.69
N ASP A 60 37.87 5.89 5.77
CA ASP A 60 36.88 5.92 6.84
C ASP A 60 35.49 6.32 6.28
N PRO A 61 34.50 5.40 6.30
CA PRO A 61 33.18 5.64 5.74
C PRO A 61 32.34 6.61 6.59
N PHE A 62 32.80 6.96 7.80
CA PHE A 62 32.13 7.88 8.72
C PHE A 62 32.88 9.20 8.88
N THR A 63 33.89 9.46 8.02
CA THR A 63 34.49 10.80 7.98
C THR A 63 33.39 11.81 7.64
N ALA A 64 33.05 12.64 8.62
CA ALA A 64 32.21 13.81 8.41
C ALA A 64 32.86 14.60 7.27
N GLN A 65 32.22 14.62 6.11
CA GLN A 65 32.60 15.58 5.07
C GLN A 65 32.65 16.94 5.77
N SER A 66 33.80 17.61 5.71
CA SER A 66 34.01 18.91 6.37
C SER A 66 32.76 19.71 6.12
N LYS A 67 32.05 20.07 7.20
CA LYS A 67 30.72 20.68 7.19
C LYS A 67 30.60 21.52 5.94
N ALA A 68 30.01 20.95 4.89
CA ALA A 68 29.68 21.74 3.73
C ALA A 68 28.83 22.86 4.35
N GLU A 69 29.04 24.11 3.94
CA GLU A 69 28.01 25.10 4.20
C GLU A 69 26.75 24.52 3.57
N ILE A 70 25.97 23.82 4.40
CA ILE A 70 24.62 23.46 4.11
C ILE A 70 23.98 24.83 4.16
N ASP A 71 24.01 25.48 3.01
CA ASP A 71 23.14 26.58 2.66
C ASP A 71 21.76 25.97 2.82
N SER A 72 21.30 25.96 4.07
CA SER A 72 20.10 25.26 4.49
C SER A 72 19.05 25.95 3.67
N PRO A 73 18.46 25.28 2.65
CA PRO A 73 17.44 25.94 1.89
C PRO A 73 16.37 26.19 2.94
N VAL A 74 16.20 27.46 3.32
CA VAL A 74 15.15 27.90 4.22
C VAL A 74 13.90 27.24 3.66
N ALA A 75 13.40 26.23 4.36
CA ALA A 75 12.38 25.36 3.83
C ALA A 75 11.21 26.28 3.50
N LYS A 76 10.97 26.51 2.20
CA LYS A 76 9.93 27.43 1.79
C LYS A 76 8.63 26.88 2.39
N PRO A 77 7.85 27.71 3.08
CA PRO A 77 6.62 27.24 3.71
C PRO A 77 5.79 26.52 2.63
N VAL A 78 5.44 25.27 2.91
CA VAL A 78 4.64 24.46 1.99
C VAL A 78 3.25 25.07 1.94
N GLU A 79 2.93 25.73 0.83
CA GLU A 79 1.62 26.30 0.61
C GLU A 79 0.59 25.18 0.40
N ILE A 80 -0.21 24.91 1.43
CA ILE A 80 -1.28 23.92 1.35
C ILE A 80 -2.47 24.55 0.59
N ARG A 81 -2.73 24.06 -0.62
CA ARG A 81 -3.92 24.42 -1.39
C ARG A 81 -5.09 23.49 -1.06
N TYR A 82 -6.27 24.07 -0.90
CA TYR A 82 -7.53 23.36 -0.65
C TYR A 82 -8.44 23.47 -1.87
N THR A 83 -8.88 22.33 -2.40
CA THR A 83 -9.82 22.27 -3.53
C THR A 83 -11.07 21.52 -3.12
N LEU A 84 -12.24 22.13 -3.36
CA LEU A 84 -13.55 21.50 -3.15
C LEU A 84 -13.98 20.75 -4.42
N TYR A 85 -14.10 19.44 -4.31
CA TYR A 85 -14.44 18.53 -5.41
C TYR A 85 -15.92 18.15 -5.45
N GLY A 86 -16.62 18.23 -4.31
CA GLY A 86 -18.00 17.77 -4.21
C GLY A 86 -18.61 18.10 -2.86
N ILE A 87 -19.93 18.15 -2.82
CA ILE A 87 -20.72 18.35 -1.61
C ILE A 87 -21.82 17.30 -1.61
N MET A 88 -22.06 16.71 -0.44
CA MET A 88 -23.15 15.77 -0.24
C MET A 88 -23.70 15.96 1.17
N GLU A 89 -24.95 16.39 1.26
CA GLU A 89 -25.63 16.70 2.54
C GLU A 89 -24.76 17.62 3.43
N ASN A 90 -24.31 17.14 4.59
CA ASN A 90 -23.47 17.85 5.54
C ASN A 90 -21.97 17.48 5.42
N ARG A 91 -21.53 17.00 4.27
CA ARG A 91 -20.15 16.60 3.98
C ARG A 91 -19.61 17.31 2.75
N ALA A 92 -18.31 17.59 2.77
CA ALA A 92 -17.58 18.18 1.65
C ALA A 92 -16.39 17.29 1.27
N LYS A 93 -16.18 17.09 -0.03
CA LYS A 93 -15.01 16.40 -0.58
C LYS A 93 -13.90 17.42 -0.84
N ILE A 94 -12.94 17.51 0.07
CA ILE A 94 -11.83 18.47 0.01
C ILE A 94 -10.52 17.70 -0.19
N ASN A 95 -9.70 18.09 -1.17
CA ASN A 95 -8.45 17.37 -1.52
C ASN A 95 -8.67 15.85 -1.68
N ASN A 96 -9.76 15.49 -2.36
CA ASN A 96 -10.22 14.12 -2.61
C ASN A 96 -10.65 13.31 -1.37
N LYS A 97 -10.78 13.92 -0.18
CA LYS A 97 -11.27 13.27 1.06
C LYS A 97 -12.63 13.83 1.48
N TRP A 98 -13.54 12.96 1.91
CA TRP A 98 -14.81 13.37 2.49
C TRP A 98 -14.63 13.79 3.94
N VAL A 99 -15.07 15.00 4.26
CA VAL A 99 -15.04 15.57 5.61
C VAL A 99 -16.46 15.97 5.98
N GLN A 100 -16.92 15.52 7.14
CA GLN A 100 -18.23 15.91 7.69
C GLN A 100 -18.12 17.23 8.44
N LYS A 101 -19.21 18.01 8.51
CA LYS A 101 -19.30 19.21 9.35
C LYS A 101 -18.80 18.91 10.77
N GLY A 102 -17.90 19.75 11.28
CA GLY A 102 -17.20 19.57 12.55
C GLY A 102 -15.89 18.78 12.43
N GLY A 103 -15.64 18.08 11.33
CA GLY A 103 -14.40 17.36 11.06
C GLY A 103 -13.21 18.28 10.78
N MET A 104 -12.00 17.77 11.02
CA MET A 104 -10.75 18.50 10.81
C MET A 104 -10.10 18.10 9.47
N ILE A 105 -9.49 19.08 8.82
CA ILE A 105 -8.58 18.90 7.69
C ILE A 105 -7.34 19.74 7.95
N ASN A 106 -6.20 19.07 8.18
CA ASN A 106 -5.00 19.68 8.74
C ASN A 106 -5.34 20.43 10.06
N ASP A 107 -5.05 21.73 10.11
CA ASP A 107 -5.31 22.61 11.26
C ASP A 107 -6.67 23.32 11.17
N LEU A 108 -7.47 23.09 10.12
CA LEU A 108 -8.75 23.77 9.91
C LEU A 108 -9.94 22.84 10.15
N ARG A 109 -11.02 23.38 10.73
CA ARG A 109 -12.29 22.67 10.93
C ARG A 109 -13.30 23.03 9.84
N LEU A 110 -14.03 22.04 9.35
CA LEU A 110 -15.19 22.27 8.48
C LEU A 110 -16.36 22.81 9.30
N VAL A 111 -16.61 24.11 9.24
CA VAL A 111 -17.62 24.79 10.06
C VAL A 111 -18.98 24.90 9.37
N LYS A 112 -18.99 25.02 8.04
CA LYS A 112 -20.23 25.16 7.25
C LYS A 112 -20.11 24.44 5.91
N VAL A 113 -21.19 23.78 5.53
CA VAL A 113 -21.39 23.20 4.19
C VAL A 113 -22.70 23.78 3.66
N THR A 114 -22.66 24.25 2.42
CA THR A 114 -23.83 24.73 1.66
C THR A 114 -23.85 23.97 0.32
N ASN A 115 -24.88 24.19 -0.50
CA ASN A 115 -25.00 23.49 -1.79
C ASN A 115 -23.86 23.77 -2.77
N GLU A 116 -23.17 24.91 -2.64
CA GLU A 116 -22.14 25.36 -3.60
C GLU A 116 -20.77 25.64 -2.97
N SER A 117 -20.71 25.69 -1.64
CA SER A 117 -19.49 26.06 -0.92
C SER A 117 -19.31 25.34 0.41
N ALA A 118 -18.06 25.24 0.85
CA ALA A 118 -17.63 24.72 2.13
C ALA A 118 -16.72 25.74 2.84
N VAL A 119 -16.92 25.95 4.14
CA VAL A 119 -16.16 26.91 4.94
C VAL A 119 -15.29 26.17 5.95
N LEU A 120 -13.99 26.43 5.90
CA LEU A 120 -12.96 25.94 6.81
C LEU A 120 -12.51 27.06 7.75
N ALA A 121 -12.34 26.79 9.05
CA ALA A 121 -11.85 27.78 10.00
C ALA A 121 -11.06 27.17 11.17
N ASN A 122 -10.10 27.92 11.73
CA ASN A 122 -9.30 27.51 12.91
C ASN A 122 -9.21 28.60 14.00
N GLY A 123 -10.12 29.57 14.00
CA GLY A 123 -10.15 30.69 14.95
C GLY A 123 -9.37 31.92 14.45
N GLU A 124 -8.25 31.74 13.77
CA GLU A 124 -7.44 32.84 13.22
C GLU A 124 -7.77 33.10 11.74
N ARG A 125 -7.99 32.03 10.97
CA ARG A 125 -8.27 32.10 9.53
C ARG A 125 -9.57 31.41 9.17
N THR A 126 -10.24 31.96 8.18
CA THR A 126 -11.44 31.40 7.55
C THR A 126 -11.22 31.30 6.04
N LEU A 127 -11.49 30.14 5.46
CA LEU A 127 -11.38 29.86 4.03
C LEU A 127 -12.73 29.39 3.49
N THR A 128 -13.23 30.07 2.46
CA THR A 128 -14.42 29.66 1.73
C THR A 128 -14.00 28.99 0.43
N LEU A 129 -14.32 27.71 0.29
CA LEU A 129 -14.09 26.93 -0.92
C LEU A 129 -15.38 26.85 -1.73
N THR A 130 -15.30 27.14 -3.02
CA THR A 130 -16.42 27.01 -3.95
C THR A 130 -16.20 25.87 -4.93
N LEU A 131 -17.28 25.23 -5.37
CA LEU A 131 -17.19 24.23 -6.42
C LEU A 131 -16.69 24.91 -7.70
N SER A 132 -15.58 24.41 -8.25
CA SER A 132 -15.13 24.83 -9.57
C SER A 132 -16.16 24.36 -10.60
N GLN A 133 -16.89 25.30 -11.19
CA GLN A 133 -17.99 25.06 -12.14
C GLN A 133 -17.55 24.40 -13.49
N LYS A 134 -16.33 23.85 -13.57
CA LYS A 134 -15.76 23.22 -14.78
C LYS A 134 -16.14 21.75 -14.97
N GLY A 135 -17.07 21.22 -14.17
CA GLY A 135 -17.73 19.95 -14.43
C GLY A 135 -19.14 20.20 -14.95
N THR A 136 -19.44 19.74 -16.15
CA THR A 136 -20.75 19.83 -16.81
C THR A 136 -21.90 19.50 -15.85
N ARG A 137 -22.85 20.41 -15.70
CA ARG A 137 -24.13 20.20 -15.00
C ARG A 137 -24.97 19.18 -15.80
N ASN A 138 -24.63 17.90 -15.74
CA ASN A 138 -25.29 16.84 -16.54
C ASN A 138 -26.14 15.87 -15.71
N VAL A 139 -26.43 16.15 -14.44
CA VAL A 139 -27.32 15.27 -13.66
C VAL A 139 -28.55 16.05 -13.23
N VAL A 140 -29.62 15.91 -14.03
CA VAL A 140 -30.99 16.18 -13.61
C VAL A 140 -31.48 14.90 -12.93
N ILE A 141 -31.63 14.91 -11.61
CA ILE A 141 -32.30 13.83 -10.89
C ILE A 141 -33.76 14.22 -10.77
N ASN A 142 -34.63 13.51 -11.50
CA ASN A 142 -36.07 13.64 -11.38
C ASN A 142 -36.57 12.55 -10.41
N SER A 143 -37.35 12.93 -9.41
CA SER A 143 -38.13 12.01 -8.56
C SER A 143 -39.60 12.16 -8.91
N ASN A 144 -40.26 11.05 -9.29
CA ASN A 144 -41.71 10.95 -9.37
C ASN A 144 -42.34 11.03 -7.97
#